data_AF-A0A0P0Y740-F1
#
_entry.id   AF-A0A0P0Y740-F1
#
_cell.length_a   1.000
_cell.length_b   1.000
_cell.length_c   1.000
_cell.angle_alpha   90.00
_cell.angle_beta   90.00
_cell.angle_gamma   90.00
#
_symmetry.space_group_name_H-M   'P 1'
#
loop_
_entity.id
_entity.type
_entity.pdbx_description
1 polymer ?
#
loop_
_entity_poly.entity_id
_entity_poly.type
_entity_poly.pdbx_seq_one_letter_code
_entity_poly.pdbx_strand_id
1 'polypeptide(L)'
;MIPAIYQLDELHNFIYMKAMTSSDPATGDFTIMLIHNPYMQLDHQTSNGIRSPSTTTSASPTASSMTASFYTITYHRVVHLIDINPDSSYVTGVIVQETLPMMYLIVYLARSPNHGDFIQIFRFTSSLETDQTVTRTTEISVLMLDLDDN
;
A
#
# COMPACT_ATOMS: atom_id res chain seq x y z
N MET A 1 -3.09 32.67 -1.16
CA MET A 1 -3.18 31.56 -2.15
C MET A 1 -4.61 31.02 -2.07
N ILE A 2 -5.34 31.00 -3.19
CA ILE A 2 -6.72 30.49 -3.23
C ILE A 2 -6.61 28.97 -3.49
N PRO A 3 -7.24 28.10 -2.68
CA PRO A 3 -7.22 26.66 -2.93
C PRO A 3 -7.84 26.34 -4.29
N ALA A 4 -7.15 25.53 -5.09
CA ALA A 4 -7.74 24.99 -6.32
C ALA A 4 -8.77 23.91 -5.94
N ILE A 5 -10.00 24.07 -6.41
CA ILE A 5 -11.07 23.07 -6.27
C ILE A 5 -11.08 22.29 -7.59
N TYR A 6 -10.66 21.03 -7.53
CA TYR A 6 -10.71 20.12 -8.66
C TYR A 6 -12.01 19.31 -8.64
N GLN A 7 -12.51 18.95 -9.82
CA GLN A 7 -13.57 17.94 -9.93
C GLN A 7 -13.04 16.57 -9.46
N LEU A 8 -13.91 15.70 -8.95
CA LEU A 8 -13.51 14.42 -8.33
C LEU A 8 -12.72 13.51 -9.30
N ASP A 9 -13.14 13.52 -10.56
CA ASP A 9 -12.55 12.83 -11.70
C ASP A 9 -11.19 13.42 -12.12
N GLU A 10 -11.01 14.74 -12.02
CA GLU A 10 -9.69 15.35 -12.17
C GLU A 10 -8.77 15.01 -11.00
N LEU A 11 -9.32 14.97 -9.78
CA LEU A 11 -8.59 14.63 -8.58
C LEU A 11 -7.88 13.29 -8.77
N HIS A 12 -8.57 12.28 -9.32
CA HIS A 12 -8.07 10.91 -9.54
C HIS A 12 -6.70 10.83 -10.24
N ASN A 13 -6.37 11.80 -11.09
CA ASN A 13 -5.07 11.88 -11.78
C ASN A 13 -3.95 12.44 -10.90
N PHE A 14 -4.29 13.17 -9.85
CA PHE A 14 -3.36 13.82 -8.92
C PHE A 14 -3.30 13.12 -7.54
N ILE A 15 -4.22 12.22 -7.22
CA ILE A 15 -4.24 11.52 -5.92
C ILE A 15 -3.23 10.37 -5.94
N TYR A 16 -2.31 10.37 -4.97
CA TYR A 16 -1.69 9.13 -4.51
C TYR A 16 -2.81 8.20 -4.03
N MET A 17 -2.80 6.93 -4.47
CA MET A 17 -3.75 5.94 -3.97
C MET A 17 -3.63 5.79 -2.45
N LYS A 18 -2.40 5.88 -1.94
CA LYS A 18 -2.11 5.83 -0.51
C LYS A 18 -0.79 6.55 -0.21
N ALA A 19 -0.76 7.30 0.87
CA ALA A 19 0.45 7.83 1.48
C ALA A 19 0.54 7.29 2.92
N MET A 20 1.75 6.96 3.37
CA MET A 20 1.99 6.49 4.73
C MET A 20 3.35 6.92 5.23
N THR A 21 3.46 7.15 6.54
CA THR A 21 4.71 7.46 7.20
C THR A 21 5.22 6.25 7.97
N SER A 22 6.54 6.07 8.05
CA SER A 22 7.15 4.97 8.79
C SER A 22 6.93 5.09 10.31
N SER A 23 6.89 6.33 10.80
CA SER A 23 6.74 6.75 12.19
C SER A 23 5.88 8.03 12.28
N ASP A 24 5.61 8.49 13.50
CA ASP A 24 4.97 9.79 13.74
C ASP A 24 5.93 10.93 13.33
N PRO A 25 5.57 11.79 12.35
CA PRO A 25 6.41 12.91 11.94
C PRO A 25 6.81 13.85 13.08
N ALA A 26 6.02 13.92 14.17
CA ALA A 26 6.36 14.74 15.34
C ALA A 26 7.57 14.21 16.12
N THR A 27 7.97 12.95 15.90
CA THR A 27 9.13 12.33 16.58
C THR A 27 10.46 12.61 15.90
N GLY A 28 10.46 13.30 14.76
CA GLY A 28 11.67 13.71 14.03
C GLY A 28 11.85 12.95 12.74
N ASP A 29 12.67 11.90 12.75
CA ASP A 29 12.98 11.15 11.53
C ASP A 29 11.84 10.19 11.14
N PHE A 30 11.39 10.33 9.90
CA PHE A 30 10.37 9.48 9.29
C PHE A 30 10.65 9.33 7.80
N THR A 31 10.11 8.26 7.23
CA THR A 31 10.07 8.05 5.78
C THR A 31 8.63 8.12 5.32
N ILE A 32 8.38 8.81 4.21
CA ILE A 32 7.10 8.79 3.51
C ILE A 32 7.20 7.72 2.42
N MET A 33 6.19 6.87 2.31
CA MET A 33 5.95 6.02 1.14
C MET A 33 4.67 6.45 0.45
N LEU A 34 4.74 6.58 -0.87
CA LEU A 34 3.66 6.97 -1.76
C LEU A 34 3.35 5.83 -2.72
N ILE A 35 2.08 5.49 -2.87
CA ILE A 35 1.58 4.56 -3.88
C ILE A 35 0.88 5.38 -4.96
N HIS A 36 1.45 5.41 -6.16
CA HIS A 36 0.97 6.24 -7.27
C HIS A 36 -0.08 5.52 -8.13
N ASN A 37 -1.05 6.30 -8.61
CA ASN A 37 -1.92 5.96 -9.73
C ASN A 37 -1.32 6.59 -11.02
N PRO A 38 -1.41 5.99 -12.22
CA PRO A 38 -2.02 4.71 -12.55
C PRO A 38 -1.03 3.58 -12.81
N TYR A 39 -0.11 3.27 -11.88
CA TYR A 39 0.78 2.10 -12.04
C TYR A 39 1.17 1.40 -10.73
N MET A 40 0.55 1.76 -9.60
CA MET A 40 0.94 1.25 -8.28
C MET A 40 2.44 1.40 -8.00
N GLN A 41 3.04 2.45 -8.57
CA GLN A 41 4.45 2.74 -8.42
C GLN A 41 4.72 3.20 -6.98
N LEU A 42 5.77 2.66 -6.38
CA LEU A 42 6.20 3.01 -5.04
C LEU A 42 7.31 4.06 -5.14
N ASP A 43 7.09 5.18 -4.47
CA ASP A 43 8.11 6.19 -4.21
C ASP A 43 8.28 6.32 -2.71
N HIS A 44 9.51 6.62 -2.28
CA HIS A 44 9.79 6.96 -0.90
C HIS A 44 10.74 8.14 -0.76
N GLN A 45 10.56 8.86 0.34
CA GLN A 45 11.39 10.00 0.70
C GLN A 45 11.61 10.03 2.21
N THR A 46 12.87 10.19 2.62
CA THR A 46 13.21 10.39 4.04
C THR A 46 12.93 11.83 4.48
N SER A 47 12.79 12.07 5.78
CA SER A 47 12.65 13.40 6.41
C SER A 47 13.74 14.38 5.96
N ASN A 48 14.93 13.86 5.62
CA ASN A 48 16.08 14.62 5.13
C ASN A 48 15.99 15.03 3.65
N GLY A 49 14.88 14.72 2.98
CA GLY A 49 14.58 15.15 1.63
C GLY A 49 15.17 14.27 0.52
N ILE A 50 15.87 13.19 0.86
CA ILE A 50 16.43 12.27 -0.13
C ILE A 50 15.30 11.39 -0.68
N ARG A 51 14.98 11.58 -1.96
CA ARG A 51 14.00 10.79 -2.71
C ARG A 51 14.71 9.70 -3.48
N SER A 52 14.20 8.48 -3.39
CA SER A 52 14.69 7.38 -4.20
C SER A 52 13.90 7.20 -5.50
N PRO A 53 14.53 6.59 -6.53
CA PRO A 53 13.84 6.30 -7.77
C PRO A 53 12.67 5.36 -7.53
N SER A 54 11.62 5.65 -8.25
CA SER A 54 10.40 4.89 -8.27
C SER A 54 10.60 3.41 -8.57
N THR A 55 10.02 2.54 -7.75
CA THR A 55 9.92 1.12 -8.07
C THR A 55 8.51 0.78 -8.53
N THR A 56 8.39 0.31 -9.76
CA THR A 56 7.18 -0.36 -10.23
C THR A 56 7.16 -1.77 -9.66
N THR A 57 6.49 -1.96 -8.53
CA THR A 57 6.07 -3.31 -8.13
C THR A 57 4.85 -3.65 -8.97
N SER A 58 4.90 -4.74 -9.75
CA SER A 58 3.76 -5.29 -10.51
C SER A 58 2.65 -5.83 -9.59
N ALA A 59 2.66 -5.44 -8.32
CA ALA A 59 2.12 -6.20 -7.23
C ALA A 59 2.05 -5.30 -5.99
N SER A 60 1.08 -4.37 -5.89
CA SER A 60 0.65 -3.83 -4.59
C SER A 60 -0.67 -3.05 -4.65
N PRO A 61 -1.82 -3.62 -4.19
CA PRO A 61 -3.02 -2.83 -4.00
C PRO A 61 -2.93 -1.94 -2.76
N THR A 62 -2.05 -2.26 -1.77
CA THR A 62 -1.93 -1.53 -0.51
C THR A 62 -0.64 -1.80 0.25
N ALA A 63 -0.28 -0.87 1.15
CA ALA A 63 0.83 -1.03 2.08
C ALA A 63 0.51 -0.54 3.51
N SER A 64 1.33 -0.93 4.49
CA SER A 64 1.30 -0.53 5.91
C SER A 64 2.72 -0.34 6.42
N SER A 65 2.95 0.45 7.47
CA SER A 65 4.29 0.71 8.02
C SER A 65 4.49 0.23 9.47
N MET A 66 5.74 -0.04 9.83
CA MET A 66 6.23 -0.21 11.19
C MET A 66 7.65 0.34 11.29
N THR A 67 7.90 1.29 12.19
CA THR A 67 9.21 1.91 12.45
C THR A 67 9.87 2.54 11.22
N ALA A 68 10.67 1.77 10.49
CA ALA A 68 11.37 2.16 9.25
C ALA A 68 11.02 1.24 8.07
N SER A 69 10.20 0.23 8.32
CA SER A 69 9.84 -0.83 7.39
C SER A 69 8.43 -0.62 6.85
N PHE A 70 8.26 -0.95 5.58
CA PHE A 70 6.96 -0.93 4.91
C PHE A 70 6.63 -2.34 4.44
N TYR A 71 5.35 -2.68 4.57
CA TYR A 71 4.80 -3.95 4.20
C TYR A 71 3.82 -3.72 3.08
N THR A 72 3.97 -4.43 1.97
CA THR A 72 3.06 -4.33 0.83
C THR A 72 2.51 -5.71 0.51
N ILE A 73 1.24 -5.79 0.13
CA ILE A 73 0.61 -7.05 -0.26
C ILE A 73 0.30 -7.03 -1.75
N THR A 74 0.35 -8.16 -2.45
CA THR A 74 -0.02 -8.26 -3.86
C THR A 74 -1.44 -8.81 -4.03
N TYR A 75 -2.00 -8.78 -5.25
CA TYR A 75 -3.25 -9.49 -5.58
C TYR A 75 -3.14 -11.00 -5.38
N HIS A 76 -1.92 -11.56 -5.46
CA HIS A 76 -1.60 -12.96 -5.18
C HIS A 76 -1.34 -13.22 -3.69
N ARG A 77 -1.67 -12.26 -2.82
CA ARG A 77 -1.48 -12.32 -1.36
C ARG A 77 -0.03 -12.46 -0.90
N VAL A 78 0.92 -12.25 -1.81
CA VAL A 78 2.35 -12.19 -1.46
C VAL A 78 2.56 -10.94 -0.62
N VAL A 79 3.22 -11.06 0.52
CA VAL A 79 3.59 -9.91 1.34
C VAL A 79 5.07 -9.65 1.20
N HIS A 80 5.39 -8.43 0.79
CA HIS A 80 6.75 -7.92 0.71
C HIS A 80 7.06 -7.06 1.93
N LEU A 81 8.24 -7.26 2.49
CA LEU A 81 8.90 -6.33 3.39
C LEU A 81 9.80 -5.41 2.57
N ILE A 82 9.76 -4.12 2.85
CA ILE A 82 10.60 -3.08 2.26
C ILE A 82 11.25 -2.32 3.40
N ASP A 83 12.55 -2.56 3.59
CA ASP A 83 13.37 -1.86 4.57
C ASP A 83 14.11 -0.72 3.87
N ILE A 84 13.89 0.51 4.34
CA ILE A 84 14.53 1.70 3.77
C ILE A 84 15.71 2.08 4.65
N ASN A 85 16.89 2.09 4.04
CA ASN A 85 18.13 2.46 4.70
C ASN A 85 18.26 4.00 4.82
N PRO A 86 19.10 4.49 5.75
CA PRO A 86 19.33 5.93 5.93
C PRO A 86 19.84 6.66 4.68
N ASP A 87 20.56 5.96 3.80
CA ASP A 87 21.05 6.49 2.52
C ASP A 87 19.97 6.48 1.40
N SER A 88 18.72 6.15 1.75
CA SER A 88 17.56 5.99 0.87
C SER A 88 17.61 4.79 -0.07
N SER A 89 18.68 3.98 -0.02
CA SER A 89 18.62 2.63 -0.60
C SER A 89 17.56 1.79 0.14
N TYR A 90 17.09 0.72 -0.50
CA TYR A 90 16.10 -0.16 0.12
C TYR A 90 16.44 -1.62 -0.17
N VAL A 91 16.02 -2.49 0.74
CA VAL A 91 16.04 -3.93 0.58
C VAL A 91 14.61 -4.41 0.54
N THR A 92 14.31 -5.34 -0.37
CA THR A 92 13.00 -5.99 -0.43
C THR A 92 13.12 -7.50 -0.20
N GLY A 93 12.23 -8.04 0.62
CA GLY A 93 12.11 -9.47 0.91
C GLY A 93 10.67 -9.92 0.79
N VAL A 94 10.45 -11.21 0.51
CA VAL A 94 9.14 -11.85 0.56
C VAL A 94 8.99 -12.51 1.93
N ILE A 95 7.95 -12.12 2.67
CA ILE A 95 7.66 -12.66 4.01
C ILE A 95 6.38 -13.49 4.03
N VAL A 96 5.56 -13.46 2.98
CA VAL A 96 4.44 -14.40 2.81
C VAL A 96 4.42 -14.80 1.35
N GLN A 97 4.55 -16.09 1.07
CA GLN A 97 4.50 -16.59 -0.30
C GLN A 97 3.07 -16.65 -0.83
N GLU A 98 2.95 -16.79 -2.15
CA GLU A 98 1.67 -16.96 -2.81
C GLU A 98 0.99 -18.23 -2.29
N THR A 99 -0.24 -18.08 -1.77
CA THR A 99 -1.00 -19.18 -1.17
C THR A 99 -2.27 -19.52 -1.93
N LEU A 100 -2.69 -18.71 -2.90
CA LEU A 100 -3.94 -18.92 -3.64
C LEU A 100 -3.81 -18.49 -5.11
N PRO A 101 -4.47 -19.20 -6.04
CA PRO A 101 -4.52 -18.78 -7.44
C PRO A 101 -5.23 -17.43 -7.58
N MET A 102 -4.74 -16.63 -8.53
CA MET A 102 -5.19 -15.26 -8.84
C MET A 102 -6.73 -15.14 -8.81
N MET A 103 -7.25 -14.26 -7.96
CA MET A 103 -8.67 -13.89 -7.94
C MET A 103 -8.81 -12.38 -8.18
N TYR A 104 -9.91 -11.96 -8.82
CA TYR A 104 -10.27 -10.54 -8.99
C TYR A 104 -10.67 -9.93 -7.64
N LEU A 105 -9.68 -9.72 -6.77
CA LEU A 105 -9.83 -9.22 -5.42
C LEU A 105 -8.93 -8.01 -5.21
N ILE A 106 -9.50 -6.98 -4.60
CA ILE A 106 -8.70 -5.92 -4.02
C ILE A 106 -8.34 -6.37 -2.60
N VAL A 107 -7.03 -6.50 -2.35
CA VAL A 107 -6.51 -6.93 -1.06
C VAL A 107 -5.88 -5.74 -0.36
N TYR A 108 -6.43 -5.40 0.81
CA TYR A 108 -5.87 -4.38 1.68
C TYR A 108 -5.04 -5.04 2.78
N LEU A 109 -3.81 -4.58 3.00
CA LEU A 109 -3.04 -4.88 4.18
C LEU A 109 -3.26 -3.76 5.20
N ALA A 110 -3.80 -4.14 6.35
CA ALA A 110 -3.97 -3.26 7.50
C ALA A 110 -3.19 -3.83 8.68
N ARG A 111 -2.84 -2.96 9.62
CA ARG A 111 -2.17 -3.34 10.85
C ARG A 111 -3.02 -2.92 12.04
N SER A 112 -3.14 -3.80 13.02
CA SER A 112 -3.77 -3.50 14.30
C SER A 112 -2.98 -2.42 15.03
N PRO A 113 -3.58 -1.27 15.38
CA PRO A 113 -2.88 -0.19 16.07
C PRO A 113 -2.26 -0.59 17.41
N ASN A 114 -2.90 -1.55 18.10
CA ASN A 114 -2.59 -1.87 19.50
C ASN A 114 -1.78 -3.16 19.67
N HIS A 115 -1.89 -4.08 18.71
CA HIS A 115 -1.25 -5.40 18.81
C HIS A 115 -0.14 -5.59 17.78
N GLY A 116 -0.10 -4.75 16.75
CA GLY A 116 0.87 -4.86 15.67
C GLY A 116 0.60 -5.99 14.68
N ASP A 117 -0.41 -6.84 14.94
CA ASP A 117 -0.86 -7.91 14.05
C ASP A 117 -1.26 -7.37 12.69
N PHE A 118 -0.91 -8.11 11.65
CA PHE A 118 -1.33 -7.80 10.29
C PHE A 118 -2.67 -8.45 9.99
N ILE A 119 -3.46 -7.75 9.19
CA ILE A 119 -4.78 -8.17 8.77
C ILE A 119 -4.86 -7.99 7.25
N GLN A 120 -5.22 -9.06 6.56
CA GLN A 120 -5.61 -9.02 5.16
C GLN A 120 -7.10 -8.75 5.08
N ILE A 121 -7.49 -7.71 4.37
CA ILE A 121 -8.88 -7.36 4.11
C ILE A 121 -9.13 -7.57 2.63
N PHE A 122 -10.03 -8.49 2.34
CA PHE A 122 -10.46 -8.86 1.01
C PHE A 122 -11.71 -8.06 0.65
N ARG A 123 -11.65 -7.29 -0.42
CA ARG A 123 -12.81 -6.63 -1.00
C ARG A 123 -13.14 -7.33 -2.32
N PHE A 124 -14.26 -8.03 -2.32
CA PHE A 124 -14.82 -8.62 -3.53
C PHE A 124 -15.67 -7.58 -4.23
N THR A 125 -15.55 -7.52 -5.55
CA THR A 125 -16.30 -6.57 -6.36
C THR A 125 -16.98 -7.24 -7.54
N SER A 126 -18.18 -6.79 -7.87
CA SER A 126 -18.82 -7.05 -9.16
C SER A 126 -18.74 -5.79 -10.01
N SER A 127 -18.31 -5.91 -11.27
CA SER A 127 -18.58 -4.86 -12.26
C SER A 127 -20.05 -4.96 -12.68
N LEU A 128 -20.77 -3.85 -12.67
CA LEU A 128 -22.01 -3.75 -13.43
C LEU A 128 -21.58 -3.59 -14.90
N GLU A 129 -22.01 -4.50 -15.77
CA GLU A 129 -21.58 -4.60 -17.18
C GLU A 129 -21.75 -3.30 -18.00
N THR A 130 -22.42 -2.28 -17.46
CA THR A 130 -22.74 -1.04 -18.15
C THR A 130 -21.89 0.17 -17.75
N ASP A 131 -21.06 0.10 -16.73
CA ASP A 131 -20.15 1.22 -16.39
C ASP A 131 -18.85 0.70 -15.76
N GLN A 132 -17.78 0.62 -16.56
CA GLN A 132 -16.48 0.07 -16.15
C GLN A 132 -15.81 0.86 -15.03
N THR A 133 -16.32 2.05 -14.71
CA THR A 133 -15.77 2.92 -13.67
C THR A 133 -16.33 2.64 -12.27
N VAL A 134 -17.46 1.92 -12.16
CA VAL A 134 -18.14 1.71 -10.87
C VAL A 134 -18.04 0.23 -10.46
N THR A 135 -17.05 -0.08 -9.63
CA THR A 135 -16.95 -1.38 -8.96
C THR A 135 -17.77 -1.38 -7.68
N ARG A 136 -18.83 -2.21 -7.64
CA ARG A 136 -19.64 -2.39 -6.43
C ARG A 136 -19.00 -3.44 -5.54
N THR A 137 -18.80 -3.12 -4.26
CA THR A 137 -18.39 -4.12 -3.25
C THR A 137 -19.53 -5.09 -3.01
N THR A 138 -19.27 -6.39 -3.17
CA THR A 138 -20.24 -7.47 -2.94
C THR A 138 -20.02 -8.13 -1.58
N GLU A 139 -18.76 -8.25 -1.17
CA GLU A 139 -18.37 -8.91 0.07
C GLU A 139 -17.08 -8.28 0.61
N ILE A 140 -16.94 -8.29 1.93
CA ILE A 140 -15.70 -7.99 2.63
C ILE A 140 -15.38 -9.18 3.53
N SER A 141 -14.18 -9.74 3.39
CA SER A 141 -13.64 -10.77 4.28
C SER A 141 -12.37 -10.30 4.94
N VAL A 142 -12.12 -10.75 6.17
CA VAL A 142 -10.99 -10.30 6.99
C VAL A 142 -10.26 -11.52 7.54
N LEU A 143 -8.95 -11.58 7.33
CA LEU A 143 -8.09 -12.66 7.80
C LEU A 143 -6.91 -12.08 8.57
N MET A 144 -6.63 -12.65 9.74
CA MET A 144 -5.39 -12.34 10.46
C MET A 144 -4.20 -12.95 9.71
N LEU A 145 -3.13 -12.18 9.59
CA LEU A 145 -1.88 -12.61 8.99
C LEU A 145 -0.88 -12.87 10.11
N ASP A 146 -0.55 -14.14 10.29
CA ASP A 146 0.56 -14.54 11.13
C ASP A 146 1.86 -14.42 10.33
N LEU A 147 2.83 -13.69 10.85
CA LEU A 147 4.15 -13.51 10.23
C LEU A 147 5.20 -14.48 10.79
N ASP A 148 4.88 -15.20 11.87
CA ASP A 148 5.84 -16.06 12.58
C ASP A 148 5.93 -17.48 11.98
N ASP A 149 5.10 -17.80 10.99
CA ASP A 149 4.94 -19.16 10.43
C ASP A 149 5.80 -19.47 9.17
N ASN A 150 6.95 -18.80 9.00
CA ASN A 150 7.90 -19.10 7.91
C ASN A 150 9.19 -19.79 8.36
#